data_AF-A0A2E3KAB7-F1
#
_entry.id   AF-A0A2E3KAB7-F1
#
_cell.length_a   1.000
_cell.length_b   1.000
_cell.length_c   1.000
_cell.angle_alpha   90.00
_cell.angle_beta   90.00
_cell.angle_gamma   90.00
#
_symmetry.space_group_name_H-M   'P 1'
#
loop_
_entity.id
_entity.type
_entity.pdbx_description
1 polymer ?
#
loop_
_entity_poly.entity_id
_entity_poly.type
_entity_poly.pdbx_seq_one_letter_code
_entity_poly.pdbx_strand_id
1 'polypeptide(L)' 'MQAALITIGVFTGILTLSVGVILGYILRTYIQDNNQNAYTYHPEMFDENGQLVPDEIISFRIEGDESTELED' A
#
# COMPACT_ATOMS: atom_id res chain seq x y z
N MET A 1 -50.33 3.30 16.60
CA MET A 1 -49.24 4.17 16.10
C MET A 1 -47.88 3.86 16.73
N GLN A 2 -47.77 3.57 18.03
CA GLN A 2 -46.47 3.33 18.69
C GLN A 2 -45.69 2.11 18.14
N ALA A 3 -46.36 0.99 17.87
CA ALA A 3 -45.72 -0.21 17.33
C ALA A 3 -45.03 0.04 15.97
N ALA A 4 -45.70 0.76 15.07
CA ALA A 4 -45.16 1.09 13.76
C ALA A 4 -43.87 1.94 13.85
N LEU A 5 -43.84 2.89 14.80
CA LEU A 5 -42.67 3.76 15.01
C LEU A 5 -41.45 2.94 15.48
N ILE A 6 -41.67 2.01 16.42
CA ILE A 6 -40.61 1.15 16.95
C ILE A 6 -40.08 0.23 15.85
N THR A 7 -40.96 -0.37 15.05
CA THR A 7 -40.54 -1.23 13.92
C THR A 7 -39.66 -0.45 12.95
N ILE A 8 -40.07 0.73 12.50
CA ILE A 8 -39.28 1.54 11.56
C ILE A 8 -37.92 1.95 12.17
N GLY A 9 -37.90 2.34 13.44
CA GLY A 9 -36.67 2.70 14.15
C GLY A 9 -35.67 1.53 14.26
N VAL A 10 -36.15 0.34 14.59
CA VAL A 10 -35.31 -0.86 14.70
C VAL A 10 -34.75 -1.27 13.34
N PHE A 11 -35.57 -1.29 12.30
CA PHE A 11 -35.11 -1.60 10.94
C PHE A 11 -34.10 -0.57 10.44
N THR A 12 -34.35 0.72 10.67
CA THR A 12 -33.42 1.80 10.31
C THR A 12 -32.11 1.65 11.06
N GLY A 13 -32.15 1.35 12.36
CA GLY A 13 -30.95 1.13 13.18
C GLY A 13 -30.12 -0.08 12.74
N ILE A 14 -30.77 -1.18 12.35
CA ILE A 14 -30.06 -2.35 11.82
C ILE A 14 -29.37 -1.99 10.50
N LEU A 15 -30.07 -1.31 9.59
CA LEU A 15 -29.51 -0.92 8.30
C LEU A 15 -28.32 0.03 8.44
N THR A 16 -28.43 1.04 9.31
CA THR A 16 -27.32 1.99 9.54
C THR A 16 -26.12 1.30 10.18
N LEU A 17 -26.34 0.34 11.10
CA LEU A 17 -25.28 -0.46 11.69
C LEU A 17 -24.59 -1.32 10.63
N SER A 18 -25.34 -2.04 9.80
CA SER A 18 -24.79 -2.88 8.72
C SER A 18 -23.95 -2.06 7.74
N VAL A 19 -24.45 -0.89 7.30
CA VAL A 19 -23.71 0.01 6.42
C VAL A 19 -22.45 0.53 7.11
N GLY A 20 -22.55 0.93 8.38
CA GLY A 20 -21.41 1.42 9.16
C GLY A 20 -20.30 0.39 9.32
N VAL A 21 -20.63 -0.88 9.55
CA VAL A 21 -19.64 -1.96 9.67
C VAL A 21 -18.93 -2.19 8.35
N ILE A 22 -19.66 -2.24 7.23
CA ILE A 22 -19.09 -2.43 5.90
C ILE A 22 -18.17 -1.25 5.56
N LEU A 23 -18.64 -0.01 5.77
CA LEU A 23 -17.82 1.19 5.53
C LEU A 23 -16.56 1.19 6.39
N GLY A 24 -16.70 0.92 7.69
CA GLY A 24 -15.57 0.90 8.62
C GLY A 24 -14.52 -0.14 8.23
N TYR A 25 -14.95 -1.31 7.76
CA TYR A 25 -14.04 -2.34 7.28
C TYR A 25 -13.28 -1.89 6.03
N ILE A 26 -13.97 -1.29 5.05
CA ILE A 26 -13.33 -0.77 3.82
C ILE A 26 -12.34 0.34 4.16
N LEU A 27 -12.72 1.30 5.02
CA LEU A 27 -11.81 2.38 5.44
C LEU A 27 -10.57 1.83 6.15
N ARG A 28 -10.72 0.84 7.03
CA ARG A 28 -9.59 0.18 7.69
C ARG A 28 -8.64 -0.44 6.67
N THR A 29 -9.17 -1.18 5.70
CA THR A 29 -8.36 -1.79 4.64
C THR A 29 -7.66 -0.73 3.80
N TYR A 30 -8.37 0.33 3.39
CA TYR A 30 -7.79 1.43 2.62
C TYR A 30 -6.63 2.11 3.35
N ILE A 31 -6.78 2.42 4.64
CA ILE A 31 -5.72 3.01 5.45
C ILE A 31 -4.53 2.05 5.57
N GLN A 32 -4.80 0.76 5.76
CA GLN A 32 -3.77 -0.25 5.89
C GLN A 32 -2.96 -0.38 4.58
N ASP A 33 -3.63 -0.52 3.45
CA ASP A 33 -2.99 -0.66 2.13
C ASP A 33 -2.18 0.59 1.76
N ASN A 34 -2.70 1.78 2.07
CA ASN A 34 -2.01 3.04 1.78
C ASN A 34 -0.79 3.28 2.68
N ASN A 35 -0.87 2.92 3.97
CA ASN A 35 0.22 3.18 4.92
C ASN A 35 1.29 2.07 4.93
N GLN A 36 1.00 0.86 4.44
CA GLN A 36 1.98 -0.23 4.39
C GLN A 36 3.18 0.08 3.48
N ASN A 37 2.99 0.89 2.44
CA ASN A 37 4.07 1.28 1.54
C ASN A 37 5.09 2.22 2.20
N ALA A 38 4.71 2.99 3.22
CA ALA A 38 5.64 3.92 3.87
C ALA A 38 6.63 3.22 4.84
N TYR A 39 6.25 2.07 5.39
CA TYR A 39 7.05 1.35 6.39
C TYR A 39 7.94 0.26 5.81
N THR A 40 7.77 -0.09 4.53
CA THR A 40 8.50 -1.20 3.90
C THR A 40 9.84 -0.77 3.31
N TYR A 41 10.05 0.53 3.09
CA TYR A 41 11.23 1.07 2.43
C TYR A 41 12.04 1.98 3.36
N HIS A 42 13.36 1.94 3.22
CA HIS A 42 14.27 2.78 3.99
C HIS A 42 14.04 4.26 3.63
N PRO A 43 14.20 5.23 4.55
CA PRO A 43 14.03 6.67 4.28
C PRO A 43 14.91 7.21 3.14
N GLU A 44 15.98 6.49 2.76
CA GLU A 44 16.84 6.81 1.62
C GLU A 44 16.22 6.48 0.25
N MET A 45 15.15 5.67 0.21
CA MET A 45 14.45 5.27 -1.02
C MET A 45 13.37 6.27 -1.45
N PHE A 46 13.32 7.45 -0.83
CA PHE A 46 12.36 8.49 -1.16
C PHE A 46 13.09 9.70 -1.75
N ASP A 47 12.56 10.25 -2.84
CA ASP A 47 13.04 11.51 -3.42
C ASP A 47 12.58 12.73 -2.59
N GLU A 48 13.01 13.93 -2.99
CA GLU A 48 12.59 15.19 -2.33
C GLU A 48 11.07 15.43 -2.34
N ASN A 49 10.33 14.74 -3.23
CA ASN A 49 8.88 14.82 -3.34
C ASN A 49 8.16 13.70 -2.57
N GLY A 50 8.90 12.82 -1.88
CA GLY A 50 8.36 11.69 -1.13
C GLY A 50 7.90 10.53 -2.00
N GLN A 51 8.33 10.46 -3.25
CA GLN A 51 8.07 9.34 -4.15
C GLN A 51 9.15 8.27 -3.98
N LEU A 52 8.73 7.01 -4.08
CA LEU A 52 9.64 5.87 -4.05
C LEU A 52 10.55 5.88 -5.28
N VAL A 53 11.86 5.97 -5.05
CA VAL A 53 12.88 5.87 -6.08
C VAL A 53 12.92 4.41 -6.56
N PRO A 54 12.65 4.13 -7.84
CA PRO A 54 12.68 2.77 -8.35
C PRO A 54 14.11 2.24 -8.39
N ASP A 55 14.31 1.00 -7.94
CA ASP A 55 15.60 0.32 -8.01
C ASP A 55 15.94 -0.03 -9.47
N GLU A 56 16.77 0.77 -10.12
CA GLU A 56 17.31 0.47 -11.45
C GLU A 56 18.46 -0.55 -11.32
N ILE A 57 18.25 -1.79 -11.78
CA ILE A 57 19.30 -2.82 -11.80
C ILE A 57 20.27 -2.52 -12.96
N ILE A 58 21.34 -1.78 -12.67
CA ILE A 58 22.43 -1.55 -13.62
C ILE A 58 23.37 -2.77 -13.59
N SER A 59 23.30 -3.62 -14.63
CA SER A 59 24.26 -4.71 -14.79
C SER A 59 25.54 -4.21 -15.45
N PHE A 60 26.64 -4.11 -14.69
CA PHE A 60 27.96 -3.80 -15.24
C PHE A 60 28.60 -5.09 -15.78
N ARG A 61 28.89 -5.11 -17.08
CA ARG A 61 29.79 -6.10 -17.69
C ARG A 61 31.20 -5.55 -17.57
N ILE A 62 32.02 -6.16 -16.73
CA ILE A 62 33.46 -5.90 -16.68
C ILE A 62 34.07 -6.73 -17.80
N GLU A 63 34.41 -6.09 -18.91
CA GLU A 63 35.23 -6.70 -19.96
C GLU A 63 36.68 -6.64 -19.48
N GLY A 64 37.26 -7.82 -19.20
CA GLY A 64 38.69 -7.93 -18.91
C GLY A 64 39.47 -7.74 -20.19
N ASP A 65 40.47 -6.86 -20.17
CA ASP A 65 41.39 -6.69 -21.29
C ASP A 65 42.14 -8.02 -21.55
N GLU A 66 41.86 -8.67 -22.67
CA GLU A 66 42.48 -9.92 -23.12
C GLU A 66 43.90 -9.65 -23.67
N SER A 67 44.67 -8.80 -23.00
CA SER A 67 46.04 -8.43 -23.36
C SER A 67 47.06 -8.91 -22.32
N THR A 68 46.83 -10.08 -21.73
CA THR A 68 47.95 -10.82 -21.12
C THR A 68 48.61 -11.64 -22.22
N GLU A 69 49.38 -10.96 -23.07
CA GLU A 69 50.38 -11.61 -23.91
C GLU A 69 51.32 -12.39 -22.99
N LEU A 70 51.19 -13.70 -22.98
CA LEU A 70 52.19 -14.59 -22.40
C LEU A 70 53.30 -14.72 -23.45
N GLU A 71 54.29 -13.83 -23.37
CA GLU A 71 55.61 -14.03 -23.96
C GLU A 71 56.36 -15.14 -23.20
N ASP A 72 57.05 -15.98 -23.98
CA ASP A 72 57.94 -17.13 -23.70
C ASP A 72 57.33 -18.54 -23.46
#